data_AF-A0A7S0XJ62-F1
#
_entry.id   AF-A0A7S0XJ62-F1
#
_cell.length_a   1.000
_cell.length_b   1.000
_cell.length_c   1.000
_cell.angle_alpha   90.00
_cell.angle_beta   90.00
_cell.angle_gamma   90.00
#
_symmetry.space_group_name_H-M   'P 1'
#
loop_
_entity.id
_entity.type
_entity.pdbx_description
1 polymer ?
#
loop_
_entity_poly.entity_id
_entity_poly.type
_entity_poly.pdbx_seq_one_letter_code
_entity_poly.pdbx_strand_id
1 'polypeptide(L)'
;SPAKAQKYRCETLYEGPMDDLAATAIRNCDPNGPLMLYVSKMIPSVDKGRFTAYGRVFSGTVRTGQKVRIMGPNYVPGTKKDLAVKNIQRTLLMMGRRTESVESVPCGNTVGLVGLDQFLIKSGTLTDLEEAFPLKDMKYSVSPVVRVAVEPKNPSDLPKLVEGLKRLAKSDPLVQCFTEESGEHVIAGCGELHIEICLKDLQEDFMNGADIRVSNPVVSYRETVGGIEDGATNGVCLSKSPNKHNRLFVYAEPLPEGLADAIEEGKVSARDEPKARSKLLANEYGLSEDAAKKIWCFGPDTTGANLFMDQTKAVQYLNEIKDSVVAAFQ
;
A
#
# COMPACT_ATOMS: atom_id res chain seq x y z
N SER A 1 27.08 10.62 -2.99
CA SER A 1 26.99 10.39 -1.53
C SER A 1 25.55 10.60 -1.07
N PRO A 2 25.14 9.98 0.05
CA PRO A 2 23.81 10.19 0.65
C PRO A 2 23.48 11.68 0.85
N ALA A 3 24.45 12.47 1.36
CA ALA A 3 24.30 13.90 1.60
C ALA A 3 23.96 14.74 0.36
N LYS A 4 24.41 14.33 -0.84
CA LYS A 4 24.03 15.01 -2.10
C LYS A 4 22.69 14.50 -2.63
N ALA A 5 22.45 13.18 -2.50
CA ALA A 5 21.27 12.51 -3.03
C ALA A 5 19.99 12.88 -2.28
N GLN A 6 20.07 13.02 -0.96
CA GLN A 6 18.90 13.32 -0.14
C GLN A 6 18.33 14.72 -0.39
N LYS A 7 19.14 15.67 -0.86
CA LYS A 7 18.67 17.04 -1.15
C LYS A 7 17.52 17.08 -2.16
N TYR A 8 17.67 16.37 -3.28
CA TYR A 8 16.62 16.29 -4.31
C TYR A 8 15.65 15.12 -4.09
N ARG A 9 16.03 14.08 -3.34
CA ARG A 9 15.14 12.95 -3.05
C ARG A 9 14.13 13.24 -1.94
N CYS A 10 14.41 14.18 -1.04
CA CYS A 10 13.50 14.55 0.04
C CYS A 10 12.13 14.95 -0.50
N GLU A 11 12.10 15.73 -1.59
CA GLU A 11 10.88 16.19 -2.25
C GLU A 11 10.00 15.04 -2.77
N THR A 12 10.60 13.94 -3.20
CA THR A 12 9.87 12.78 -3.73
C THR A 12 9.52 11.75 -2.66
N LEU A 13 10.32 11.67 -1.59
CA LEU A 13 10.24 10.62 -0.57
C LEU A 13 9.40 11.00 0.65
N TYR A 14 9.33 12.27 1.03
CA TYR A 14 8.59 12.71 2.21
C TYR A 14 7.18 13.17 1.82
N GLU A 15 6.15 12.65 2.48
CA GLU A 15 4.76 13.06 2.21
C GLU A 15 4.35 14.32 2.97
N GLY A 16 5.14 14.77 3.94
CA GLY A 16 4.86 15.94 4.74
C GLY A 16 5.30 17.28 4.13
N PRO A 17 5.02 18.39 4.82
CA PRO A 17 5.47 19.72 4.42
C PRO A 17 6.99 19.81 4.32
N MET A 18 7.50 20.47 3.27
CA MET A 18 8.94 20.57 3.01
C MET A 18 9.70 21.53 3.95
N ASP A 19 8.95 22.29 4.74
CA ASP A 19 9.43 23.25 5.74
C ASP A 19 9.54 22.64 7.15
N ASP A 20 9.10 21.38 7.31
CA ASP A 20 9.13 20.68 8.58
C ASP A 20 10.57 20.36 9.02
N LEU A 21 10.75 20.22 10.34
CA LEU A 21 12.01 19.81 10.97
C LEU A 21 12.48 18.46 10.41
N ALA A 22 11.57 17.52 10.22
CA ALA A 22 11.89 16.22 9.64
C ALA A 22 12.36 16.33 8.18
N ALA A 23 11.70 17.13 7.35
CA ALA A 23 12.09 17.35 5.95
C ALA A 23 13.46 18.01 5.84
N THR A 24 13.72 19.04 6.66
CA THR A 24 15.01 19.74 6.70
C THR A 24 16.14 18.82 7.15
N ALA A 25 15.88 17.98 8.16
CA ALA A 25 16.86 17.03 8.67
C ALA A 25 17.18 15.90 7.68
N ILE A 26 16.19 15.46 6.87
CA ILE A 26 16.40 14.53 5.75
C ILE A 26 17.23 15.22 4.65
N ARG A 27 16.89 16.46 4.27
CA ARG A 27 17.58 17.21 3.20
C ARG A 27 19.06 17.41 3.52
N ASN A 28 19.37 17.68 4.79
CA ASN A 28 20.74 17.95 5.26
C ASN A 28 21.52 16.68 5.62
N CYS A 29 20.88 15.50 5.66
CA CYS A 29 21.50 14.27 6.17
C CYS A 29 22.12 14.50 7.57
N ASP A 30 21.37 15.12 8.47
CA ASP A 30 21.90 15.49 9.79
C ASP A 30 21.89 14.26 10.74
N PRO A 31 23.05 13.80 11.26
CA PRO A 31 23.11 12.70 12.21
C PRO A 31 22.54 13.03 13.59
N ASN A 32 22.44 14.32 13.95
CA ASN A 32 21.90 14.80 15.22
C ASN A 32 20.43 15.28 15.13
N GLY A 33 19.84 15.23 13.92
CA GLY A 33 18.44 15.56 13.71
C GLY A 33 17.47 14.48 14.22
N PRO A 34 16.15 14.70 14.08
CA PRO A 34 15.14 13.69 14.37
C PRO A 34 15.39 12.42 13.56
N LEU A 35 15.24 11.27 14.21
CA LEU A 35 15.33 9.98 13.57
C LEU A 35 14.26 9.85 12.49
N MET A 36 14.69 9.60 11.26
CA MET A 36 13.84 9.23 10.15
C MET A 36 14.46 8.03 9.46
N LEU A 37 13.81 6.87 9.56
CA LEU A 37 14.29 5.61 9.02
C LEU A 37 13.19 4.96 8.20
N TYR A 38 13.53 4.48 7.01
CA TYR A 38 12.59 3.75 6.16
C TYR A 38 12.95 2.27 6.14
N VAL A 39 12.00 1.41 6.48
CA VAL A 39 12.13 -0.05 6.33
C VAL A 39 11.58 -0.42 4.96
N SER A 40 12.44 -1.01 4.13
CA SER A 40 12.07 -1.38 2.75
C SER A 40 11.69 -2.85 2.63
N LYS A 41 12.32 -3.74 3.41
CA LYS A 41 12.10 -5.19 3.29
C LYS A 41 12.31 -5.86 4.64
N MET A 42 11.54 -6.90 4.93
CA MET A 42 11.80 -7.79 6.05
C MET A 42 12.63 -8.97 5.57
N ILE A 43 13.79 -9.18 6.18
CA ILE A 43 14.68 -10.30 5.85
C ILE A 43 14.46 -11.41 6.87
N PRO A 44 14.15 -12.65 6.46
CA PRO A 44 14.09 -13.77 7.38
C PRO A 44 15.47 -13.99 8.02
N SER A 45 15.51 -14.06 9.35
CA SER A 45 16.74 -14.35 10.08
C SER A 45 17.05 -15.85 10.06
N VAL A 46 18.32 -16.21 10.29
CA VAL A 46 18.78 -17.60 10.47
C VAL A 46 18.07 -18.26 11.67
N ASP A 47 17.71 -17.44 12.66
CA ASP A 47 16.84 -17.84 13.77
C ASP A 47 15.40 -17.99 13.25
N LYS A 48 15.04 -19.21 12.84
CA LYS A 48 13.73 -19.58 12.30
C LYS A 48 12.59 -18.93 13.09
N GLY A 49 11.87 -18.01 12.45
CA GLY A 49 10.68 -17.36 12.99
C GLY A 49 10.82 -15.88 13.38
N ARG A 50 12.00 -15.28 13.24
CA ARG A 50 12.16 -13.81 13.40
C ARG A 50 12.54 -13.14 12.10
N PHE A 51 12.00 -11.95 11.89
CA PHE A 51 12.37 -11.08 10.77
C PHE A 51 13.24 -9.92 11.24
N THR A 52 14.26 -9.63 10.44
CA THR A 52 15.08 -8.44 10.59
C THR A 52 14.56 -7.39 9.61
N ALA A 53 14.07 -6.27 10.12
CA ALA A 53 13.66 -5.14 9.30
C ALA A 53 14.89 -4.49 8.67
N TYR A 54 15.02 -4.58 7.36
CA TYR A 54 16.11 -3.95 6.61
C TYR A 54 15.65 -2.61 6.07
N GLY A 55 16.44 -1.58 6.39
CA GLY A 55 16.07 -0.22 6.06
C GLY A 55 17.27 0.71 5.93
N ARG A 56 16.95 1.97 5.72
CA ARG A 56 17.93 3.05 5.61
C ARG A 56 17.58 4.18 6.57
N VAL A 57 18.60 4.67 7.27
CA VAL A 57 18.49 5.88 8.09
C VAL A 57 18.63 7.09 7.16
N PHE A 58 17.58 7.90 7.05
CA PHE A 58 17.59 9.13 6.28
C PHE A 58 18.08 10.33 7.10
N SER A 59 17.65 10.42 8.35
CA SER A 59 18.07 11.45 9.31
C SER A 59 18.19 10.88 10.72
N GLY A 60 18.98 11.54 11.56
CA GLY A 60 19.27 11.13 12.93
C GLY A 60 20.19 9.91 13.02
N THR A 61 20.26 9.35 14.23
CA THR A 61 21.07 8.18 14.55
C THR A 61 20.23 7.17 15.30
N VAL A 62 20.12 5.95 14.78
CA VAL A 62 19.39 4.88 15.46
C VAL A 62 20.30 4.19 16.47
N ARG A 63 19.80 3.95 17.68
CA ARG A 63 20.53 3.25 18.74
C ARG A 63 19.81 2.01 19.22
N THR A 64 20.57 1.00 19.66
CA THR A 64 20.00 -0.17 20.34
C THR A 64 19.30 0.25 21.64
N GLY A 65 18.08 -0.24 21.87
CA GLY A 65 17.25 0.11 23.04
C GLY A 65 16.43 1.40 22.89
N GLN A 66 16.61 2.15 21.81
CA GLN A 66 15.87 3.40 21.59
C GLN A 66 14.39 3.13 21.34
N LYS A 67 13.53 3.96 21.95
CA LYS A 67 12.09 3.96 21.72
C LYS A 67 11.79 4.72 20.44
N VAL A 68 11.13 4.05 19.50
CA VAL A 68 10.79 4.59 18.18
C VAL A 68 9.30 4.41 17.91
N ARG A 69 8.76 5.33 17.13
CA ARG A 69 7.40 5.29 16.59
C ARG A 69 7.48 4.62 15.22
N ILE A 70 6.69 3.59 15.03
CA ILE A 70 6.55 2.81 13.80
C ILE A 70 5.26 3.25 13.15
N MET A 71 5.37 3.85 11.97
CA MET A 71 4.28 4.27 11.11
C MET A 71 4.18 3.26 9.97
N GLY A 72 3.07 2.52 9.92
CA GLY A 72 2.78 1.62 8.81
C GLY A 72 2.35 2.36 7.53
N PRO A 73 2.11 1.63 6.43
CA PRO A 73 1.78 2.21 5.13
C PRO A 73 0.46 2.99 5.14
N ASN A 74 -0.48 2.61 6.01
CA ASN A 74 -1.80 3.25 6.08
C ASN A 74 -1.88 4.33 7.17
N TYR A 75 -0.73 4.73 7.73
CA TYR A 75 -0.69 5.75 8.78
C TYR A 75 -1.08 7.12 8.23
N VAL A 76 -2.12 7.72 8.81
CA VAL A 76 -2.50 9.11 8.53
C VAL A 76 -2.07 9.99 9.72
N PRO A 77 -1.27 11.05 9.48
CA PRO A 77 -0.85 12.00 10.50
C PRO A 77 -2.04 12.49 11.35
N GLY A 78 -1.89 12.45 12.67
CA GLY A 78 -2.94 12.83 13.62
C GLY A 78 -3.89 11.70 14.04
N THR A 79 -3.86 10.54 13.37
CA THR A 79 -4.60 9.34 13.80
C THR A 79 -3.68 8.36 14.53
N LYS A 80 -4.25 7.56 15.44
CA LYS A 80 -3.53 6.43 16.08
C LYS A 80 -3.64 5.12 15.28
N LYS A 81 -4.20 5.17 14.07
CA LYS A 81 -4.34 4.00 13.21
C LYS A 81 -2.97 3.66 12.63
N ASP A 82 -2.59 2.38 12.68
CA ASP A 82 -1.32 1.88 12.14
C ASP A 82 -0.05 2.53 12.74
N LEU A 83 -0.16 2.97 14.00
CA LEU A 83 0.93 3.56 14.78
C LEU A 83 1.26 2.65 15.97
N ALA A 84 2.53 2.22 16.07
CA ALA A 84 3.03 1.46 17.21
C ALA A 84 4.29 2.11 17.78
N VAL A 85 4.38 2.23 19.11
CA VAL A 85 5.58 2.78 19.77
C VAL A 85 6.28 1.67 20.53
N LYS A 86 7.50 1.32 20.09
CA LYS A 86 8.25 0.17 20.59
C LYS A 86 9.74 0.46 20.63
N ASN A 87 10.46 -0.36 21.41
CA ASN A 87 11.90 -0.23 21.55
C ASN A 87 12.58 -1.14 20.53
N ILE A 88 13.63 -0.63 19.89
CA ILE A 88 14.50 -1.42 19.02
C ILE A 88 15.34 -2.35 19.90
N GLN A 89 15.23 -3.66 19.71
CA GLN A 89 15.95 -4.61 20.56
C GLN A 89 17.44 -4.66 20.22
N ARG A 90 17.79 -4.70 18.93
CA ARG A 90 19.17 -4.71 18.44
C ARG A 90 19.26 -4.05 17.06
N THR A 91 20.33 -3.29 16.85
CA THR A 91 20.76 -2.79 15.54
C THR A 91 21.87 -3.67 14.97
N LEU A 92 21.73 -4.07 13.71
CA LEU A 92 22.62 -4.97 13.00
C LEU A 92 23.16 -4.30 11.73
N LEU A 93 24.42 -4.55 11.41
CA LEU A 93 25.01 -4.25 10.12
C LEU A 93 24.98 -5.52 9.27
N MET A 94 24.25 -5.47 8.15
CA MET A 94 24.04 -6.62 7.27
C MET A 94 25.14 -6.66 6.21
N MET A 95 26.15 -7.51 6.39
CA MET A 95 27.22 -7.77 5.43
C MET A 95 26.90 -9.01 4.58
N GLY A 96 25.77 -8.97 3.87
CA GLY A 96 25.27 -10.10 3.09
C GLY A 96 24.84 -11.28 3.96
N ARG A 97 25.71 -12.29 4.10
CA ARG A 97 25.44 -13.48 4.95
C ARG A 97 25.83 -13.29 6.41
N ARG A 98 26.77 -12.38 6.71
CA ARG A 98 27.20 -12.10 8.07
C ARG A 98 26.44 -10.90 8.61
N THR A 99 26.06 -10.98 9.88
CA THR A 99 25.42 -9.86 10.59
C THR A 99 26.28 -9.53 11.80
N GLU A 100 26.57 -8.24 11.99
CA GLU A 100 27.31 -7.76 13.16
C GLU A 100 26.43 -6.81 13.96
N SER A 101 26.36 -7.01 15.27
CA SER A 101 25.63 -6.09 16.15
C SER A 101 26.45 -4.83 16.37
N VAL A 102 25.82 -3.69 16.13
CA VAL A 102 26.41 -2.36 16.32
C VAL A 102 25.56 -1.58 17.33
N GLU A 103 26.16 -0.69 18.12
CA GLU A 103 25.43 0.08 19.13
C GLU A 103 24.57 1.18 18.51
N SER A 104 25.09 1.83 17.46
CA SER A 104 24.42 2.92 16.78
C SER A 104 24.75 2.98 15.29
N VAL A 105 23.82 3.47 14.48
CA VAL A 105 24.00 3.67 13.04
C VAL A 105 23.55 5.08 12.65
N PRO A 106 24.45 5.93 12.11
CA PRO A 106 24.10 7.30 11.72
C PRO A 106 23.41 7.34 10.35
N CYS A 107 22.78 8.49 10.06
CA CYS A 107 22.11 8.80 8.81
C CYS A 107 22.96 8.51 7.56
N GLY A 108 22.27 8.15 6.47
CA GLY A 108 22.87 7.81 5.18
C GLY A 108 23.18 6.33 5.00
N ASN A 109 23.33 5.57 6.10
CA ASN A 109 23.65 4.15 6.11
C ASN A 109 22.41 3.25 6.11
N THR A 110 22.61 2.00 5.69
CA THR A 110 21.61 0.94 5.83
C THR A 110 21.80 0.19 7.14
N VAL A 111 20.70 -0.30 7.70
CA VAL A 111 20.68 -0.96 9.01
C VAL A 111 19.65 -2.09 9.01
N GLY A 112 19.98 -3.17 9.71
CA GLY A 112 19.05 -4.22 10.10
C GLY A 112 18.54 -3.97 11.51
N LEU A 113 17.24 -4.04 11.73
CA LEU A 113 16.60 -3.83 13.03
C LEU A 113 15.90 -5.10 13.47
N VAL A 114 16.14 -5.49 14.73
CA VAL A 114 15.48 -6.66 15.34
C VAL A 114 14.43 -6.20 16.35
N GLY A 115 13.29 -6.89 16.37
CA GLY A 115 12.19 -6.66 17.33
C GLY A 115 11.04 -5.80 16.81
N LEU A 116 10.99 -5.54 15.50
CA LEU A 116 9.93 -4.77 14.83
C LEU A 116 9.01 -5.63 13.96
N ASP A 117 9.25 -6.93 13.94
CA ASP A 117 8.60 -7.94 13.11
C ASP A 117 7.08 -8.07 13.33
N GLN A 118 6.62 -7.85 14.56
CA GLN A 118 5.19 -7.93 14.89
C GLN A 118 4.39 -6.73 14.37
N PHE A 119 5.03 -5.57 14.19
CA PHE A 119 4.37 -4.30 13.90
C PHE A 119 4.46 -3.90 12.43
N LEU A 120 5.50 -4.37 11.73
CA LEU A 120 5.69 -4.11 10.31
C LEU A 120 5.29 -5.34 9.48
N ILE A 121 4.52 -5.10 8.43
CA ILE A 121 4.19 -6.13 7.44
C ILE A 121 5.20 -6.07 6.28
N LYS A 122 5.19 -5.02 5.46
CA LYS A 122 6.06 -4.90 4.27
C LYS A 122 7.07 -3.77 4.38
N SER A 123 6.55 -2.55 4.42
CA SER A 123 7.27 -1.30 4.58
C SER A 123 6.77 -0.56 5.81
N GLY A 124 7.56 0.41 6.23
CA GLY A 124 7.09 1.39 7.20
C GLY A 124 8.17 2.40 7.53
N THR A 125 7.74 3.51 8.09
CA THR A 125 8.62 4.61 8.49
C THR A 125 8.77 4.61 10.00
N LEU A 126 10.01 4.69 10.47
CA LEU A 126 10.33 4.82 11.88
C LEU A 126 10.80 6.24 12.18
N THR A 127 10.28 6.80 13.26
CA THR A 127 10.62 8.14 13.71
C THR A 127 10.66 8.27 15.24
N ASP A 128 11.37 9.28 15.74
CA ASP A 128 11.30 9.72 17.13
C ASP A 128 10.38 10.94 17.32
N LEU A 129 10.04 11.65 16.24
CA LEU A 129 9.21 12.85 16.27
C LEU A 129 7.72 12.50 16.27
N GLU A 130 6.90 13.20 17.07
CA GLU A 130 5.46 12.93 17.14
C GLU A 130 4.69 13.49 15.93
N GLU A 131 5.15 14.62 15.40
CA GLU A 131 4.53 15.35 14.29
C GLU A 131 5.07 14.95 12.91
N ALA A 132 5.95 13.95 12.84
CA ALA A 132 6.50 13.50 11.58
C ALA A 132 5.46 12.82 10.68
N PHE A 133 5.61 13.06 9.38
CA PHE A 133 4.84 12.41 8.33
C PHE A 133 5.54 11.12 7.88
N PRO A 134 4.79 10.12 7.36
CA PRO A 134 5.40 8.93 6.79
C PRO A 134 6.20 9.26 5.52
N LEU A 135 7.19 8.43 5.23
CA LEU A 135 7.83 8.41 3.92
C LEU A 135 6.93 7.67 2.94
N LYS A 136 6.97 8.09 1.67
CA LYS A 136 6.18 7.54 0.59
C LYS A 136 6.46 6.06 0.41
N ASP A 137 5.39 5.27 0.39
CA ASP A 137 5.48 3.83 0.16
C ASP A 137 6.04 3.52 -1.23
N MET A 138 6.69 2.35 -1.32
CA MET A 138 7.19 1.86 -2.60
C MET A 138 6.02 1.51 -3.52
N LYS A 139 5.82 2.33 -4.56
CA LYS A 139 5.01 1.95 -5.71
C LYS A 139 5.75 0.88 -6.49
N TYR A 140 5.17 -0.31 -6.56
CA TYR A 140 5.64 -1.36 -7.45
C TYR A 140 5.06 -1.12 -8.84
N SER A 141 5.93 -1.09 -9.85
CA SER A 141 5.50 -0.92 -11.25
C SER A 141 4.74 -2.13 -11.79
N VAL A 142 4.69 -3.24 -11.04
CA VAL A 142 4.12 -4.50 -11.50
C VAL A 142 3.05 -4.97 -10.53
N SER A 143 1.84 -5.14 -11.06
CA SER A 143 0.71 -5.71 -10.34
C SER A 143 0.83 -7.24 -10.31
N PRO A 144 0.47 -7.90 -9.21
CA PRO A 144 0.45 -9.36 -9.15
C PRO A 144 -0.70 -9.89 -10.02
N VAL A 145 -0.35 -10.44 -11.19
CA VAL A 145 -1.32 -10.92 -12.19
C VAL A 145 -1.65 -12.39 -12.04
N VAL A 146 -0.68 -13.23 -11.65
CA VAL A 146 -0.86 -14.68 -11.51
C VAL A 146 -1.35 -14.99 -10.10
N ARG A 147 -2.43 -15.77 -9.99
CA ARG A 147 -3.02 -16.25 -8.75
C ARG A 147 -2.97 -17.76 -8.69
N VAL A 148 -2.69 -18.28 -7.51
CA VAL A 148 -2.70 -19.71 -7.22
C VAL A 148 -3.37 -19.93 -5.86
N ALA A 149 -4.35 -20.83 -5.82
CA ALA A 149 -4.94 -21.30 -4.58
C ALA A 149 -4.03 -22.35 -3.93
N VAL A 150 -3.84 -22.21 -2.62
CA VAL A 150 -2.97 -23.07 -1.83
C VAL A 150 -3.75 -23.62 -0.64
N GLU A 151 -3.74 -24.94 -0.51
CA GLU A 151 -4.39 -25.65 0.57
C GLU A 151 -3.42 -26.60 1.26
N PRO A 152 -3.54 -26.83 2.57
CA PRO A 152 -2.72 -27.83 3.23
C PRO A 152 -3.25 -29.23 2.88
N LYS A 153 -2.36 -30.18 2.57
CA LYS A 153 -2.78 -31.56 2.30
C LYS A 153 -3.41 -32.23 3.52
N ASN A 154 -2.93 -31.87 4.71
CA ASN A 154 -3.46 -32.29 6.00
C ASN A 154 -4.19 -31.10 6.66
N PRO A 155 -5.48 -31.24 7.01
CA PRO A 155 -6.24 -30.17 7.67
C PRO A 155 -5.62 -29.67 8.99
N SER A 156 -4.90 -30.55 9.70
CA SER A 156 -4.24 -30.22 10.97
C SER A 156 -3.11 -29.18 10.82
N ASP A 157 -2.56 -29.01 9.62
CA ASP A 157 -1.47 -28.07 9.34
C ASP A 157 -1.96 -26.69 8.86
N LEU A 158 -3.28 -26.47 8.78
CA LEU A 158 -3.87 -25.18 8.38
C LEU A 158 -3.35 -23.99 9.21
N PRO A 159 -3.20 -24.07 10.55
CA PRO A 159 -2.64 -22.95 11.32
C PRO A 159 -1.21 -22.59 10.89
N LYS A 160 -0.40 -23.58 10.50
CA LYS A 160 0.97 -23.36 10.01
C LYS A 160 0.95 -22.72 8.63
N LEU A 161 0.02 -23.10 7.76
CA LEU A 161 -0.16 -22.46 6.46
C LEU A 161 -0.54 -21.00 6.61
N VAL A 162 -1.53 -20.67 7.46
CA VAL A 162 -1.96 -19.28 7.69
C VAL A 162 -0.82 -18.43 8.27
N GLU A 163 -0.04 -18.97 9.20
CA GLU A 163 1.15 -18.29 9.70
C GLU A 163 2.22 -18.15 8.62
N GLY A 164 2.45 -19.19 7.83
CA GLY A 164 3.41 -19.20 6.73
C GLY A 164 3.07 -18.19 5.63
N LEU A 165 1.81 -18.07 5.25
CA LEU A 165 1.33 -17.08 4.30
C LEU A 165 1.54 -15.65 4.80
N LYS A 166 1.29 -15.40 6.10
CA LYS A 166 1.60 -14.10 6.73
C LYS A 166 3.09 -13.81 6.70
N ARG A 167 3.94 -14.82 6.90
CA ARG A 167 5.40 -14.69 6.86
C ARG A 167 5.91 -14.45 5.43
N LEU A 168 5.35 -15.15 4.44
CA LEU A 168 5.65 -14.97 3.02
C LEU A 168 5.33 -13.53 2.57
N ALA A 169 4.15 -13.02 2.94
CA ALA A 169 3.73 -11.65 2.64
C ALA A 169 4.63 -10.56 3.28
N LYS A 170 5.40 -10.90 4.33
CA LYS A 170 6.42 -10.01 4.92
C LYS A 170 7.75 -10.10 4.19
N SER A 171 8.13 -11.31 3.77
CA SER A 171 9.40 -11.58 3.09
C SER A 171 9.42 -10.95 1.71
N ASP A 172 8.35 -11.11 0.93
CA ASP A 172 8.25 -10.55 -0.42
C ASP A 172 7.19 -9.45 -0.48
N PRO A 173 7.56 -8.21 -0.86
CA PRO A 173 6.59 -7.12 -0.91
C PRO A 173 5.63 -7.20 -2.10
N LEU A 174 5.97 -7.89 -3.19
CA LEU A 174 5.13 -8.05 -4.38
C LEU A 174 4.05 -9.12 -4.18
N VAL A 175 4.30 -10.08 -3.30
CA VAL A 175 3.34 -11.14 -3.02
C VAL A 175 2.15 -10.58 -2.26
N GLN A 176 0.95 -10.95 -2.69
CA GLN A 176 -0.29 -10.70 -1.98
C GLN A 176 -0.89 -12.03 -1.57
N CYS A 177 -1.02 -12.24 -0.27
CA CYS A 177 -1.70 -13.39 0.30
C CYS A 177 -3.02 -12.90 0.90
N PHE A 178 -4.14 -13.42 0.41
CA PHE A 178 -5.46 -13.13 0.96
C PHE A 178 -6.29 -14.42 1.02
N THR A 179 -7.35 -14.38 1.82
CA THR A 179 -8.30 -15.48 1.92
C THR A 179 -9.59 -15.02 1.28
N GLU A 180 -10.09 -15.78 0.31
CA GLU A 180 -11.35 -15.48 -0.36
C GLU A 180 -12.54 -15.85 0.54
N GLU A 181 -13.73 -15.34 0.21
CA GLU A 181 -14.97 -15.64 0.95
C GLU A 181 -15.34 -17.13 0.90
N SER A 182 -14.87 -17.84 -0.12
CA SER A 182 -14.95 -19.31 -0.24
C SER A 182 -14.18 -20.05 0.85
N GLY A 183 -13.26 -19.37 1.56
CA GLY A 183 -12.34 -19.95 2.52
C GLY A 183 -11.02 -20.44 1.89
N GLU A 184 -10.84 -20.27 0.57
CA GLU A 184 -9.60 -20.61 -0.11
C GLU A 184 -8.50 -19.57 0.17
N HIS A 185 -7.28 -20.05 0.37
CA HIS A 185 -6.12 -19.18 0.53
C HIS A 185 -5.43 -18.97 -0.81
N VAL A 186 -5.36 -17.72 -1.27
CA VAL A 186 -4.81 -17.38 -2.58
C VAL A 186 -3.49 -16.62 -2.42
N ILE A 187 -2.50 -17.02 -3.21
CA ILE A 187 -1.23 -16.32 -3.38
C ILE A 187 -1.24 -15.67 -4.76
N ALA A 188 -1.09 -14.36 -4.80
CA ALA A 188 -0.95 -13.60 -6.02
C ALA A 188 0.48 -13.07 -6.18
N GLY A 189 1.02 -13.16 -7.39
CA GLY A 189 2.39 -12.79 -7.73
C GLY A 189 2.53 -12.28 -9.16
N CYS A 190 3.68 -11.65 -9.42
CA CYS A 190 4.01 -11.02 -10.71
C CYS A 190 4.07 -12.00 -11.91
N GLY A 191 4.39 -13.28 -11.70
CA GLY A 191 4.60 -14.23 -12.80
C GLY A 191 4.78 -15.66 -12.30
N GLU A 192 4.84 -16.61 -13.23
CA GLU A 192 4.93 -18.05 -12.95
C GLU A 192 6.17 -18.39 -12.11
N LEU A 193 7.36 -18.01 -12.58
CA LEU A 193 8.62 -18.24 -11.85
C LEU A 193 8.61 -17.63 -10.44
N HIS A 194 7.99 -16.46 -10.29
CA HIS A 194 7.91 -15.81 -8.98
C HIS A 194 7.02 -16.62 -8.02
N ILE A 195 5.88 -17.11 -8.50
CA ILE A 195 5.00 -17.97 -7.71
C ILE A 195 5.68 -19.31 -7.37
N GLU A 196 6.40 -19.93 -8.30
CA GLU A 196 7.14 -21.17 -8.04
C GLU A 196 8.15 -21.02 -6.90
N ILE A 197 8.93 -19.93 -6.90
CA ILE A 197 9.88 -19.62 -5.83
C ILE A 197 9.13 -19.38 -4.52
N CYS A 198 8.03 -18.61 -4.55
CA CYS A 198 7.23 -18.34 -3.34
C CYS A 198 6.62 -19.59 -2.73
N LEU A 199 6.15 -20.53 -3.56
CA LEU A 199 5.61 -21.81 -3.11
C LEU A 199 6.69 -22.68 -2.49
N LYS A 200 7.89 -22.69 -3.08
CA LYS A 200 9.04 -23.40 -2.53
C LYS A 200 9.45 -22.83 -1.17
N ASP A 201 9.56 -21.51 -1.04
CA ASP A 201 9.87 -20.84 0.22
C ASP A 201 8.78 -21.10 1.28
N LEU A 202 7.50 -21.12 0.87
CA LEU A 202 6.38 -21.48 1.74
C LEU A 202 6.51 -22.90 2.28
N GLN A 203 6.81 -23.86 1.41
CA GLN A 203 6.92 -25.26 1.77
C GLN A 203 8.16 -25.55 2.63
N GLU A 204 9.33 -25.09 2.21
CA GLU A 204 10.62 -25.41 2.85
C GLU A 204 10.85 -24.60 4.13
N ASP A 205 10.69 -23.27 4.09
CA ASP A 205 11.09 -22.38 5.18
C ASP A 205 9.96 -22.10 6.18
N PHE A 206 8.73 -21.91 5.68
CA PHE A 206 7.64 -21.42 6.52
C PHE A 206 6.75 -22.53 7.08
N MET A 207 6.56 -23.64 6.36
CA MET A 207 5.78 -24.79 6.82
C MET A 207 6.61 -25.99 7.33
N ASN A 208 7.94 -25.85 7.42
CA ASN A 208 8.86 -26.92 7.84
C ASN A 208 8.69 -28.23 7.04
N GLY A 209 8.43 -28.13 5.73
CA GLY A 209 8.31 -29.28 4.83
C GLY A 209 6.95 -29.97 4.81
N ALA A 210 5.89 -29.36 5.34
CA ALA A 210 4.55 -29.93 5.19
C ALA A 210 4.06 -29.85 3.73
N ASP A 211 3.30 -30.85 3.29
CA ASP A 211 2.79 -30.92 1.93
C ASP A 211 1.65 -29.91 1.70
N ILE A 212 1.80 -29.05 0.69
CA ILE A 212 0.73 -28.21 0.14
C ILE A 212 0.13 -28.83 -1.12
N ARG A 213 -1.17 -28.58 -1.33
CA ARG A 213 -1.85 -28.73 -2.62
C ARG A 213 -1.92 -27.36 -3.26
N VAL A 214 -1.58 -27.31 -4.54
CA VAL A 214 -1.45 -26.07 -5.30
C VAL A 214 -2.35 -26.22 -6.52
N SER A 215 -3.21 -25.23 -6.76
CA SER A 215 -4.04 -25.18 -7.96
C SER A 215 -3.22 -24.77 -9.19
N ASN A 216 -3.80 -24.93 -10.38
CA ASN A 216 -3.21 -24.36 -11.58
C ASN A 216 -3.16 -22.82 -11.46
N PRO A 217 -2.11 -22.17 -12.02
CA PRO A 217 -2.02 -20.73 -12.06
C PRO A 217 -3.14 -20.14 -12.93
N VAL A 218 -3.89 -19.21 -12.36
CA VAL A 218 -4.97 -18.46 -13.02
C VAL A 218 -4.55 -17.01 -13.13
N VAL A 219 -4.90 -16.36 -14.24
CA VAL A 219 -4.63 -14.93 -14.43
C VAL A 219 -5.78 -14.12 -13.83
N SER A 220 -5.44 -13.04 -13.13
CA SER A 220 -6.40 -12.07 -12.63
C SER A 220 -7.01 -11.30 -13.79
N TYR A 221 -8.31 -11.45 -14.01
CA TYR A 221 -9.03 -10.61 -14.95
C TYR A 221 -9.39 -9.26 -14.31
N ARG A 222 -9.65 -8.28 -15.17
CA ARG A 222 -10.25 -7.00 -14.81
C ARG A 222 -11.52 -6.86 -15.62
N GLU A 223 -12.54 -6.28 -15.00
CA GLU A 223 -13.83 -6.03 -15.63
C GLU A 223 -13.84 -4.60 -16.17
N THR A 224 -14.34 -4.42 -17.39
CA THR A 224 -14.53 -3.10 -18.00
C THR A 224 -15.82 -3.08 -18.81
N VAL A 225 -16.35 -1.89 -19.04
CA VAL A 225 -17.60 -1.68 -19.80
C VAL A 225 -17.27 -1.33 -21.26
N GLY A 226 -17.98 -1.93 -22.21
CA GLY A 226 -17.76 -1.74 -23.65
C GLY A 226 -18.39 -0.48 -24.26
N GLY A 227 -19.05 0.35 -23.45
CA GLY A 227 -19.82 1.51 -23.90
C GLY A 227 -21.24 1.17 -24.37
N ILE A 228 -22.19 2.02 -24.02
CA ILE A 228 -23.58 1.99 -24.50
C ILE A 228 -23.84 3.33 -25.17
N GLU A 229 -24.47 3.34 -26.35
CA GLU A 229 -24.93 4.58 -26.99
C GLU A 229 -25.97 5.27 -26.10
N ASP A 230 -25.67 6.52 -25.71
CA ASP A 230 -26.43 7.32 -24.75
C ASP A 230 -26.67 6.61 -23.40
N GLY A 231 -25.60 6.28 -22.68
CA GLY A 231 -25.63 5.63 -21.36
C GLY A 231 -26.53 6.33 -20.34
N ALA A 232 -26.63 7.66 -20.40
CA ALA A 232 -27.52 8.47 -19.56
C ALA A 232 -29.02 8.21 -19.78
N THR A 233 -29.42 7.62 -20.92
CA THR A 233 -30.84 7.35 -21.24
C THR A 233 -31.13 5.85 -21.27
N ASN A 234 -30.24 5.05 -21.87
CA ASN A 234 -30.47 3.62 -22.11
C ASN A 234 -29.78 2.70 -21.08
N GLY A 235 -28.81 3.20 -20.33
CA GLY A 235 -28.00 2.44 -19.37
C GLY A 235 -28.33 2.70 -17.90
N VAL A 236 -29.45 3.37 -17.60
CA VAL A 236 -29.78 3.77 -16.23
C VAL A 236 -30.31 2.59 -15.43
N CYS A 237 -29.51 2.16 -14.46
CA CYS A 237 -29.88 1.16 -13.47
C CYS A 237 -30.53 1.82 -12.26
N LEU A 238 -31.68 1.29 -11.84
CA LEU A 238 -32.39 1.71 -10.62
C LEU A 238 -32.14 0.68 -9.51
N SER A 239 -31.58 1.13 -8.40
CA SER A 239 -31.54 0.36 -7.15
C SER A 239 -32.40 1.01 -6.07
N LYS A 240 -33.07 0.20 -5.25
CA LYS A 240 -33.89 0.65 -4.12
C LYS A 240 -33.35 0.07 -2.84
N SER A 241 -33.33 0.87 -1.77
CA SER A 241 -32.96 0.39 -0.45
C SER A 241 -33.95 -0.65 0.08
N PRO A 242 -33.54 -1.54 1.01
CA PRO A 242 -34.43 -2.52 1.63
C PRO A 242 -35.65 -1.89 2.34
N ASN A 243 -35.47 -0.69 2.92
CA ASN A 243 -36.55 0.09 3.54
C ASN A 243 -37.47 0.79 2.52
N LYS A 244 -37.20 0.65 1.21
CA LYS A 244 -37.95 1.22 0.08
C LYS A 244 -38.02 2.76 0.02
N HIS A 245 -37.36 3.48 0.93
CA HIS A 245 -37.40 4.94 0.99
C HIS A 245 -36.38 5.61 0.07
N ASN A 246 -35.24 4.96 -0.19
CA ASN A 246 -34.17 5.52 -1.01
C ASN A 246 -34.12 4.84 -2.37
N ARG A 247 -33.85 5.63 -3.41
CA ARG A 247 -33.69 5.16 -4.79
C ARG A 247 -32.46 5.80 -5.39
N LEU A 248 -31.61 4.98 -6.00
CA LEU A 248 -30.41 5.42 -6.69
C LEU A 248 -30.55 5.07 -8.18
N PHE A 249 -30.27 6.06 -9.03
CA PHE A 249 -30.21 5.90 -10.47
C PHE A 249 -28.75 6.10 -10.88
N VAL A 250 -28.13 5.06 -11.42
CA VAL A 250 -26.71 5.05 -11.79
C VAL A 250 -26.56 4.42 -13.16
N TYR A 251 -25.67 4.95 -13.97
CA TYR A 251 -25.24 4.34 -15.22
C TYR A 251 -23.71 4.32 -15.25
N ALA A 252 -23.14 3.41 -16.05
CA ALA A 252 -21.70 3.27 -16.20
C ALA A 252 -21.31 3.58 -17.66
N GLU A 253 -20.20 4.31 -17.82
CA GLU A 253 -19.62 4.64 -19.12
C GLU A 253 -18.12 4.31 -19.09
N PRO A 254 -17.54 3.90 -20.24
CA PRO A 254 -16.11 3.67 -20.34
C PRO A 254 -15.35 4.97 -20.11
N LEU A 255 -14.20 4.87 -19.47
CA LEU A 255 -13.31 6.02 -19.31
C LEU A 255 -12.74 6.44 -20.67
N PRO A 256 -12.50 7.75 -20.87
CA PRO A 256 -11.71 8.24 -22.00
C PRO A 256 -10.35 7.53 -22.06
N GLU A 257 -9.87 7.26 -23.27
CA GLU A 257 -8.59 6.60 -23.49
C GLU A 257 -7.44 7.36 -22.79
N GLY A 258 -6.55 6.61 -22.12
CA GLY A 258 -5.39 7.15 -21.40
C GLY A 258 -5.70 7.78 -20.04
N LEU A 259 -6.97 7.97 -19.66
CA LEU A 259 -7.31 8.47 -18.32
C LEU A 259 -7.02 7.43 -17.24
N ALA A 260 -7.29 6.16 -17.52
CA ALA A 260 -6.99 5.06 -16.61
C ALA A 260 -5.49 5.01 -16.26
N ASP A 261 -4.61 5.06 -17.27
CA ASP A 261 -3.16 5.06 -17.08
C ASP A 261 -2.68 6.27 -16.28
N ALA A 262 -3.25 7.45 -16.53
CA ALA A 262 -2.90 8.67 -15.82
C ALA A 262 -3.32 8.66 -14.34
N ILE A 263 -4.42 7.98 -14.01
CA ILE A 263 -4.84 7.74 -12.62
C ILE A 263 -3.85 6.78 -11.95
N GLU A 264 -3.47 5.68 -12.61
CA GLU A 264 -2.52 4.69 -12.06
C GLU A 264 -1.10 5.26 -11.87
N GLU A 265 -0.62 6.07 -12.81
CA GLU A 265 0.65 6.81 -12.69
C GLU A 265 0.61 7.85 -11.56
N GLY A 266 -0.60 8.28 -11.16
CA GLY A 266 -0.83 9.29 -10.14
C GLY A 266 -0.65 10.72 -10.64
N LYS A 267 -0.82 10.96 -11.95
CA LYS A 267 -0.95 12.32 -12.51
C LYS A 267 -2.29 12.95 -12.12
N VAL A 268 -3.31 12.11 -11.94
CA VAL A 268 -4.63 12.49 -11.44
C VAL A 268 -4.88 11.74 -10.14
N SER A 269 -4.87 12.45 -9.01
CA SER A 269 -5.11 11.85 -7.70
C SER A 269 -6.36 12.39 -7.01
N ALA A 270 -6.90 11.60 -6.09
CA ALA A 270 -7.97 12.04 -5.18
C ALA A 270 -7.53 13.21 -4.29
N ARG A 271 -6.23 13.33 -3.98
CA ARG A 271 -5.64 14.33 -3.09
C ARG A 271 -5.41 15.70 -3.77
N ASP A 272 -5.45 15.75 -5.11
CA ASP A 272 -5.18 16.98 -5.86
C ASP A 272 -6.31 18.00 -5.68
N GLU A 273 -5.99 19.29 -5.78
CA GLU A 273 -6.98 20.36 -5.65
C GLU A 273 -8.08 20.19 -6.73
N PRO A 274 -9.38 20.16 -6.35
CA PRO A 274 -10.47 19.88 -7.27
C PRO A 274 -10.51 20.79 -8.51
N LYS A 275 -10.10 22.05 -8.38
CA LYS A 275 -10.03 23.02 -9.49
C LYS A 275 -8.89 22.75 -10.47
N ALA A 276 -7.72 22.37 -9.95
CA ALA A 276 -6.58 22.02 -10.78
C ALA A 276 -6.87 20.72 -11.55
N ARG A 277 -7.41 19.72 -10.85
CA ARG A 277 -7.84 18.45 -11.43
C ARG A 277 -8.92 18.63 -12.51
N SER A 278 -9.95 19.46 -12.26
CA SER A 278 -11.01 19.66 -13.25
C SER A 278 -10.51 20.28 -14.55
N LYS A 279 -9.53 21.20 -14.47
CA LYS A 279 -8.91 21.80 -15.66
C LYS A 279 -8.08 20.79 -16.44
N LEU A 280 -7.29 19.96 -15.75
CA LEU A 280 -6.49 18.92 -16.39
C LEU A 280 -7.39 17.91 -17.10
N LEU A 281 -8.45 17.44 -16.42
CA LEU A 281 -9.42 16.49 -17.00
C LEU A 281 -10.17 17.07 -18.20
N ALA A 282 -10.51 18.36 -18.18
CA ALA A 282 -11.16 19.01 -19.30
C ALA A 282 -10.24 19.23 -20.49
N ASN A 283 -9.00 19.66 -20.24
CA ASN A 283 -8.05 20.00 -21.30
C ASN A 283 -7.44 18.76 -21.98
N GLU A 284 -7.10 17.72 -21.20
CA GLU A 284 -6.39 16.54 -21.72
C GLU A 284 -7.34 15.40 -22.11
N TYR A 285 -8.46 15.25 -21.42
CA TYR A 285 -9.35 14.08 -21.55
C TYR A 285 -10.77 14.43 -22.00
N GLY A 286 -11.04 15.70 -22.32
CA GLY A 286 -12.32 16.15 -22.88
C GLY A 286 -13.52 16.02 -21.94
N LEU A 287 -13.30 15.81 -20.64
CA LEU A 287 -14.39 15.77 -19.65
C LEU A 287 -14.96 17.17 -19.43
N SER A 288 -16.28 17.28 -19.29
CA SER A 288 -16.89 18.57 -18.95
C SER A 288 -16.36 19.09 -17.59
N GLU A 289 -15.98 20.37 -17.52
CA GLU A 289 -15.45 20.95 -16.29
C GLU A 289 -16.41 20.81 -15.10
N ASP A 290 -17.72 20.88 -15.36
CA ASP A 290 -18.74 20.74 -14.33
C ASP A 290 -18.89 19.30 -13.83
N ALA A 291 -18.73 18.29 -14.70
CA ALA A 291 -18.69 16.89 -14.25
C ALA A 291 -17.38 16.60 -13.48
N ALA A 292 -16.25 17.12 -13.96
CA ALA A 292 -14.94 16.90 -13.33
C ALA A 292 -14.84 17.53 -11.92
N LYS A 293 -15.55 18.64 -11.65
CA LYS A 293 -15.67 19.21 -10.30
C LYS A 293 -16.50 18.34 -9.34
N LYS A 294 -17.39 17.51 -9.88
CA LYS A 294 -18.33 16.66 -9.12
C LYS A 294 -17.86 15.22 -8.95
N ILE A 295 -16.57 14.95 -9.12
CA ILE A 295 -15.98 13.65 -8.79
C ILE A 295 -16.01 13.47 -7.27
N TRP A 296 -16.65 12.39 -6.81
CA TRP A 296 -16.73 12.06 -5.38
C TRP A 296 -15.55 11.24 -4.91
N CYS A 297 -15.18 10.19 -5.66
CA CYS A 297 -14.09 9.31 -5.32
C CYS A 297 -13.51 8.62 -6.57
N PHE A 298 -12.29 8.13 -6.41
CA PHE A 298 -11.63 7.18 -7.29
C PHE A 298 -11.67 5.80 -6.64
N GLY A 299 -11.69 4.71 -7.39
CA GLY A 299 -11.78 3.37 -6.82
C GLY A 299 -11.19 2.28 -7.70
N PRO A 300 -10.83 1.11 -7.15
CA PRO A 300 -10.81 0.76 -5.72
C PRO A 300 -9.66 1.43 -4.93
N ASP A 301 -9.73 1.39 -3.60
CA ASP A 301 -8.73 1.92 -2.66
C ASP A 301 -8.30 3.39 -2.88
N THR A 302 -9.20 4.26 -3.33
CA THR A 302 -8.98 5.70 -3.61
C THR A 302 -7.96 6.05 -4.68
N THR A 303 -7.26 5.07 -5.24
CA THR A 303 -6.24 5.24 -6.29
C THR A 303 -6.50 4.42 -7.55
N GLY A 304 -7.52 3.58 -7.55
CA GLY A 304 -7.86 2.76 -8.71
C GLY A 304 -8.43 3.56 -9.88
N ALA A 305 -8.31 2.96 -11.07
CA ALA A 305 -8.71 3.54 -12.34
C ALA A 305 -10.23 3.50 -12.59
N ASN A 306 -11.04 3.82 -11.60
CA ASN A 306 -12.48 4.07 -11.74
C ASN A 306 -12.85 5.37 -11.04
N LEU A 307 -13.88 6.06 -11.53
CA LEU A 307 -14.35 7.32 -10.97
C LEU A 307 -15.85 7.30 -10.77
N PHE A 308 -16.29 7.87 -9.63
CA PHE A 308 -17.70 8.10 -9.35
C PHE A 308 -18.00 9.59 -9.43
N MET A 309 -18.91 9.97 -10.34
CA MET A 309 -19.30 11.36 -10.59
C MET A 309 -20.75 11.59 -10.22
N ASP A 310 -21.02 12.74 -9.59
CA ASP A 310 -22.38 13.19 -9.32
C ASP A 310 -22.92 14.04 -10.48
N GLN A 311 -24.00 13.57 -11.11
CA GLN A 311 -24.75 14.29 -12.14
C GLN A 311 -26.17 14.67 -11.69
N THR A 312 -26.49 14.54 -10.41
CA THR A 312 -27.83 14.85 -9.91
C THR A 312 -28.14 16.34 -9.98
N LYS A 313 -29.43 16.66 -10.10
CA LYS A 313 -29.96 18.02 -10.16
C LYS A 313 -30.97 18.23 -9.05
N ALA A 314 -30.72 19.21 -8.18
CA ALA A 314 -31.63 19.65 -7.12
C ALA A 314 -32.10 18.55 -6.12
N VAL A 315 -31.20 17.64 -5.73
CA VAL A 315 -31.48 16.63 -4.70
C VAL A 315 -31.11 17.17 -3.32
N GLN A 316 -32.11 17.33 -2.44
CA GLN A 316 -31.89 17.70 -1.04
C GLN A 316 -31.26 16.53 -0.27
N TYR A 317 -30.38 16.83 0.68
CA TYR A 317 -29.68 15.85 1.54
C TYR A 317 -28.68 14.91 0.83
N LEU A 318 -28.31 15.17 -0.43
CA LEU A 318 -27.36 14.35 -1.17
C LEU A 318 -25.98 14.22 -0.49
N ASN A 319 -25.51 15.29 0.15
CA ASN A 319 -24.23 15.29 0.86
C ASN A 319 -24.22 14.35 2.08
N GLU A 320 -25.38 14.06 2.68
CA GLU A 320 -25.47 13.18 3.86
C GLU A 320 -25.25 11.71 3.49
N ILE A 321 -25.62 11.33 2.25
CA ILE A 321 -25.43 9.95 1.76
C ILE A 321 -24.09 9.74 1.08
N LYS A 322 -23.31 10.80 0.84
CA LYS A 322 -22.06 10.75 0.07
C LYS A 322 -21.10 9.69 0.61
N ASP A 323 -20.85 9.67 1.91
CA ASP A 323 -19.91 8.73 2.53
C ASP A 323 -20.37 7.28 2.38
N SER A 324 -21.67 7.03 2.43
CA SER A 324 -22.25 5.69 2.22
C SER A 324 -22.14 5.22 0.77
N VAL A 325 -22.33 6.13 -0.20
CA VAL A 325 -22.16 5.83 -1.62
C VAL A 325 -20.69 5.59 -1.96
N VAL A 326 -19.79 6.43 -1.43
CA VAL A 326 -18.34 6.26 -1.62
C VAL A 326 -17.90 4.91 -1.04
N ALA A 327 -18.33 4.56 0.17
CA ALA A 327 -18.00 3.27 0.79
C ALA A 327 -18.55 2.06 0.03
N ALA A 328 -19.68 2.20 -0.68
CA ALA A 328 -20.23 1.14 -1.51
C ALA A 328 -19.56 1.02 -2.89
N PHE A 329 -18.89 2.10 -3.34
CA PHE A 329 -18.16 2.15 -4.60
C PHE A 329 -16.71 1.70 -4.47
N GLN A 330 -16.10 1.85 -3.29
CA GLN A 330 -14.79 1.27 -2.98
C GLN A 330 -14.88 -0.25 -2.87
#